data_AF-A0A8T6R7B7-F1
#
_entry.id   AF-A0A8T6R7B7-F1
#
_cell.length_a   1.000
_cell.length_b   1.000
_cell.length_c   1.000
_cell.angle_alpha   90.00
_cell.angle_beta   90.00
_cell.angle_gamma   90.00
#
_symmetry.space_group_name_H-M   'P 1'
#
loop_
_entity.id
_entity.type
_entity.pdbx_description
1 polymer ?
#
loop_
_entity_poly.entity_id
_entity_poly.type
_entity_poly.pdbx_seq_one_letter_code
_entity_poly.pdbx_strand_id
1 'polypeptide(L)'
;MDVRSVEMFSRAELLASLRRVRLRGFDGALVYRDASLEVVEGLDPASVVPAQNYVLRGGVERVGALRTALRPWGVDPLAMDGGATIALGRPVAEGTPAAPTAPEDGDATVRPDRPAEGTPAAPTAPEDGDATVGPGRPAAEGTPAVPTAPEDDGATATTDEDGTTVTLLPPIVEESREPDGSTVLLVCDGLHRTYHALSHGLTLTAVVVRGASHPYYAFPLPGGWDDVTVLDELPETHQKKVYRHPDNYKALFRDLGGVFPGVQTQRRRSNPTTLTPGTP
;
A
#
# COMPACT_ATOMS: atom_id res chain seq x y z
N MET A 1 0.83 15.49 -13.36
CA MET A 1 1.68 14.28 -13.25
C MET A 1 2.51 14.20 -14.51
N ASP A 2 3.84 14.10 -14.38
CA ASP A 2 4.78 14.08 -15.51
C ASP A 2 5.18 12.64 -15.81
N VAL A 3 4.75 12.09 -16.94
CA VAL A 3 5.05 10.70 -17.35
C VAL A 3 6.18 10.74 -18.37
N ARG A 4 7.27 10.01 -18.09
CA ARG A 4 8.50 9.98 -18.88
C ARG A 4 8.59 8.79 -19.82
N SER A 5 8.10 7.64 -19.38
CA SER A 5 7.98 6.45 -20.21
C SER A 5 6.87 5.55 -19.68
N VAL A 6 6.35 4.71 -20.58
CA VAL A 6 5.38 3.66 -20.29
C VAL A 6 5.85 2.40 -20.99
N GLU A 7 6.11 1.34 -20.23
CA GLU A 7 6.46 0.02 -20.72
C GLU A 7 5.32 -0.95 -20.40
N MET A 8 4.69 -1.50 -21.42
CA MET A 8 3.55 -2.42 -21.27
C MET A 8 4.04 -3.85 -21.13
N PHE A 9 3.37 -4.64 -20.30
CA PHE A 9 3.44 -6.09 -20.31
C PHE A 9 2.06 -6.69 -20.55
N SER A 10 2.05 -7.87 -21.16
CA SER A 10 0.85 -8.53 -21.69
C SER A 10 -0.03 -9.17 -20.61
N ARG A 11 -1.28 -9.47 -20.99
CA ARG A 11 -2.19 -10.38 -20.24
C ARG A 11 -1.48 -11.65 -19.79
N ALA A 12 -0.74 -12.31 -20.67
CA ALA A 12 -0.06 -13.57 -20.34
C ALA A 12 1.00 -13.39 -19.25
N GLU A 13 1.79 -12.32 -19.32
CA GLU A 13 2.82 -12.00 -18.32
C GLU A 13 2.22 -11.61 -16.97
N LEU A 14 1.12 -10.84 -16.98
CA LEU A 14 0.34 -10.52 -15.78
C LEU A 14 -0.13 -11.79 -15.07
N LEU A 15 -0.84 -12.67 -15.78
CA LEU A 15 -1.42 -13.89 -15.21
C LEU A 15 -0.32 -14.87 -14.75
N ALA A 16 0.75 -15.03 -15.53
CA ALA A 16 1.88 -15.86 -15.14
C ALA A 16 2.58 -15.33 -13.88
N SER A 17 2.68 -14.01 -13.73
CA SER A 17 3.27 -13.39 -12.54
C SER A 17 2.36 -13.48 -11.32
N LEU A 18 1.05 -13.34 -11.49
CA LEU A 18 0.08 -13.54 -10.40
C LEU A 18 0.16 -14.96 -9.81
N ARG A 19 0.36 -16.01 -10.62
CA ARG A 19 0.55 -17.38 -10.11
C ARG A 19 1.78 -17.55 -9.20
N ARG A 20 2.70 -16.59 -9.20
CA ARG A 20 3.91 -16.58 -8.36
C ARG A 20 3.74 -15.76 -7.07
N VAL A 21 2.59 -15.12 -6.85
CA VAL A 21 2.30 -14.33 -5.65
C VAL A 21 2.32 -15.24 -4.42
N ARG A 22 3.13 -14.86 -3.43
CA ARG A 22 3.22 -15.55 -2.15
C ARG A 22 2.38 -14.86 -1.09
N LEU A 23 1.93 -15.64 -0.10
CA LEU A 23 1.55 -15.07 1.18
C LEU A 23 2.80 -14.52 1.90
N ARG A 24 2.68 -13.36 2.56
CA ARG A 24 3.79 -12.79 3.34
C ARG A 24 4.11 -13.58 4.60
N GLY A 25 3.13 -14.28 5.17
CA GLY A 25 3.34 -15.15 6.31
C GLY A 25 2.65 -16.49 6.13
N PHE A 26 2.16 -17.05 7.24
CA PHE A 26 1.61 -18.40 7.29
C PHE A 26 2.64 -19.43 6.80
N ASP A 27 2.42 -20.04 5.64
CA ASP A 27 3.28 -21.03 5.00
C ASP A 27 4.03 -20.48 3.77
N GLY A 28 3.84 -19.20 3.43
CA GLY A 28 4.40 -18.60 2.22
C GLY A 28 3.82 -19.18 0.93
N ALA A 29 2.62 -19.77 0.97
CA ALA A 29 2.00 -20.41 -0.17
C ALA A 29 1.91 -19.50 -1.39
N LEU A 30 2.05 -20.12 -2.57
CA LEU A 30 1.72 -19.49 -3.84
C LEU A 30 0.19 -19.44 -3.98
N VAL A 31 -0.41 -18.38 -3.45
CA VAL A 31 -1.85 -18.30 -3.19
C VAL A 31 -2.73 -18.45 -4.43
N TYR A 32 -2.21 -18.04 -5.58
CA TYR A 32 -2.91 -18.10 -6.87
C TYR A 32 -2.39 -19.19 -7.82
N ARG A 33 -1.47 -20.06 -7.38
CA ARG A 33 -0.83 -21.06 -8.27
C ARG A 33 -1.84 -21.90 -9.03
N ASP A 34 -2.83 -22.41 -8.30
CA ASP A 34 -3.84 -23.36 -8.79
C ASP A 34 -5.22 -22.68 -8.97
N ALA A 35 -5.29 -21.36 -8.80
CA ALA A 35 -6.52 -20.58 -8.94
C ALA A 35 -6.88 -20.35 -10.42
N SER A 36 -8.18 -20.19 -10.69
CA SER A 36 -8.64 -19.62 -11.96
C SER A 36 -8.36 -18.11 -11.96
N LEU A 37 -7.69 -17.63 -13.00
CA LEU A 37 -7.37 -16.21 -13.19
C LEU A 37 -7.92 -15.77 -14.54
N GLU A 38 -8.79 -14.77 -14.55
CA GLU A 38 -9.42 -14.24 -15.75
C GLU A 38 -9.32 -12.72 -15.77
N VAL A 39 -8.94 -12.14 -16.92
CA VAL A 39 -9.07 -10.71 -17.15
C VAL A 39 -10.47 -10.44 -17.68
N VAL A 40 -11.29 -9.78 -16.87
CA VAL A 40 -12.66 -9.43 -17.20
C VAL A 40 -12.71 -7.96 -17.59
N GLU A 41 -13.11 -7.70 -18.84
CA GLU A 41 -13.33 -6.36 -19.38
C GLU A 41 -14.76 -5.90 -19.06
N GLY A 42 -14.93 -4.59 -18.83
CA GLY A 42 -16.27 -4.02 -18.59
C GLY A 42 -16.91 -4.43 -17.26
N LEU A 43 -16.12 -4.80 -16.26
CA LEU A 43 -16.61 -5.10 -14.91
C LEU A 43 -17.32 -3.88 -14.32
N ASP A 44 -18.54 -4.09 -13.83
CA ASP A 44 -19.29 -3.10 -13.06
C ASP A 44 -18.67 -2.99 -11.65
N PRO A 45 -18.14 -1.82 -11.26
CA PRO A 45 -17.59 -1.65 -9.91
C PRO A 45 -18.63 -1.88 -8.81
N ALA A 46 -19.93 -1.72 -9.08
CA ALA A 46 -20.98 -2.01 -8.10
C ALA A 46 -21.15 -3.51 -7.84
N SER A 47 -20.62 -4.40 -8.71
CA SER A 47 -20.70 -5.85 -8.54
C SER A 47 -19.59 -6.44 -7.66
N VAL A 48 -18.70 -5.61 -7.11
CA VAL A 48 -17.61 -6.04 -6.23
C VAL A 48 -17.72 -5.37 -4.87
N VAL A 49 -17.15 -6.01 -3.86
CA VAL A 49 -17.30 -5.65 -2.46
C VAL A 49 -15.95 -5.21 -1.89
N PRO A 50 -15.83 -4.00 -1.34
CA PRO A 50 -14.62 -3.57 -0.67
C PRO A 50 -14.46 -4.30 0.68
N ALA A 51 -13.21 -4.48 1.12
CA ALA A 51 -12.88 -4.91 2.49
C ALA A 51 -12.35 -3.76 3.36
N GLN A 52 -12.18 -2.58 2.77
CA GLN A 52 -11.67 -1.37 3.41
C GLN A 52 -12.80 -0.37 3.56
N ASN A 53 -12.95 0.19 4.75
CA ASN A 53 -14.04 1.11 5.09
C ASN A 53 -13.84 2.56 4.64
N TYR A 54 -12.71 2.89 4.02
CA TYR A 54 -12.49 4.22 3.46
C TYR A 54 -11.70 4.23 2.16
N VAL A 55 -11.90 5.31 1.41
CA VAL A 55 -10.99 5.76 0.35
C VAL A 55 -10.53 7.19 0.66
N LEU A 56 -9.27 7.47 0.37
CA LEU A 56 -8.75 8.84 0.46
C LEU A 56 -9.13 9.61 -0.81
N ARG A 57 -9.72 10.80 -0.67
CA ARG A 57 -10.10 11.67 -1.78
C ARG A 57 -8.91 11.95 -2.69
N GLY A 58 -7.78 12.33 -2.12
CA GLY A 58 -6.54 12.54 -2.88
C GLY A 58 -6.04 11.29 -3.61
N GLY A 59 -6.35 10.09 -3.11
CA GLY A 59 -6.10 8.83 -3.85
C GLY A 59 -7.00 8.69 -5.08
N VAL A 60 -8.30 8.97 -4.92
CA VAL A 60 -9.28 8.91 -6.02
C VAL A 60 -8.99 9.97 -7.08
N GLU A 61 -8.63 11.19 -6.68
CA GLU A 61 -8.24 12.27 -7.59
C GLU A 61 -6.96 11.95 -8.36
N ARG A 62 -5.98 11.32 -7.69
CA ARG A 62 -4.75 10.81 -8.35
C ARG A 62 -5.05 9.83 -9.47
N VAL A 63 -6.09 9.00 -9.34
CA VAL A 63 -6.52 8.12 -10.44
C VAL A 63 -6.95 8.95 -11.65
N GLY A 64 -7.80 9.96 -11.47
CA GLY A 64 -8.22 10.86 -12.56
C GLY A 64 -7.05 11.62 -13.20
N ALA A 65 -6.12 12.11 -12.39
CA ALA A 65 -4.90 12.77 -12.87
C ALA A 65 -4.00 11.82 -13.68
N LEU A 66 -3.85 10.57 -13.23
CA LEU A 66 -3.08 9.54 -13.93
C LEU A 66 -3.72 9.17 -15.27
N ARG A 67 -5.06 9.00 -15.32
CA ARG A 67 -5.79 8.76 -16.57
C ARG A 67 -5.54 9.87 -17.59
N THR A 68 -5.57 11.12 -17.14
CA THR A 68 -5.29 12.28 -18.00
C THR A 68 -3.84 12.26 -18.50
N ALA A 69 -2.88 11.95 -17.62
CA ALA A 69 -1.45 11.95 -17.96
C ALA A 69 -1.03 10.79 -18.88
N LEU A 70 -1.73 9.65 -18.81
CA LEU A 70 -1.46 8.48 -19.66
C LEU A 70 -2.20 8.50 -21.00
N ARG A 71 -3.17 9.40 -21.19
CA ARG A 71 -3.91 9.54 -22.45
C ARG A 71 -3.01 9.73 -23.68
N PRO A 72 -1.94 10.55 -23.66
CA PRO A 72 -1.03 10.69 -24.80
C PRO A 72 -0.26 9.41 -25.13
N TRP A 73 -0.14 8.49 -24.17
CA TRP A 73 0.53 7.21 -24.29
C TRP A 73 -0.43 6.10 -24.75
N GLY A 74 -1.72 6.41 -24.97
CA GLY A 74 -2.72 5.43 -25.38
C GLY A 74 -3.10 4.43 -24.28
N VAL A 75 -2.83 4.74 -23.01
CA VAL A 75 -3.11 3.86 -21.87
C VAL A 75 -4.23 4.45 -21.01
N ASP A 76 -5.25 3.64 -20.71
CA ASP A 76 -6.27 3.96 -19.70
C ASP A 76 -6.10 3.01 -18.49
N PRO A 77 -5.77 3.53 -17.30
CA PRO A 77 -5.76 2.79 -16.03
C PRO A 77 -7.02 1.96 -15.72
N LEU A 78 -8.17 2.27 -16.33
CA LEU A 78 -9.41 1.52 -16.14
C LEU A 78 -9.62 0.43 -17.20
N ALA A 79 -8.83 0.35 -18.26
CA ALA A 79 -9.04 -0.59 -19.37
C ALA A 79 -7.75 -1.35 -19.76
N MET A 80 -7.00 -1.80 -18.75
CA MET A 80 -5.71 -2.44 -18.97
C MET A 80 -5.83 -3.94 -19.26
N ASP A 81 -5.30 -4.37 -20.41
CA ASP A 81 -5.18 -5.77 -20.80
C ASP A 81 -3.77 -6.35 -20.56
N GLY A 82 -3.37 -6.39 -19.29
CA GLY A 82 -1.99 -6.63 -18.89
C GLY A 82 -1.60 -5.64 -17.81
N GLY A 83 -0.44 -5.03 -17.86
CA GLY A 83 -0.11 -3.92 -16.97
C GLY A 83 0.99 -3.04 -17.56
N ALA A 84 1.39 -2.03 -16.79
CA ALA A 84 2.35 -1.04 -17.26
C ALA A 84 3.34 -0.67 -16.16
N THR A 85 4.61 -0.55 -16.53
CA THR A 85 5.64 0.09 -15.74
C THR A 85 5.77 1.53 -16.22
N ILE A 86 5.59 2.50 -15.31
CA ILE A 86 5.50 3.92 -15.61
C ILE A 86 6.65 4.64 -14.91
N ALA A 87 7.52 5.30 -15.68
CA ALA A 87 8.50 6.20 -15.12
C ALA A 87 7.90 7.61 -14.99
N LEU A 88 7.91 8.15 -13.77
CA LEU A 88 7.44 9.50 -13.48
C LEU A 88 8.63 10.46 -13.40
N GLY A 89 8.42 11.69 -13.87
CA GLY A 89 9.35 12.79 -13.64
C GLY A 89 9.43 13.12 -12.15
N ARG A 90 10.61 13.58 -11.71
CA ARG A 90 10.75 14.11 -10.34
C ARG A 90 9.75 15.24 -10.13
N PRO A 91 9.07 15.31 -8.97
CA PRO A 91 8.29 16.49 -8.64
C PRO A 91 9.21 17.70 -8.70
N VAL A 92 8.86 18.68 -9.53
CA VAL A 92 9.52 19.98 -9.52
C VAL A 92 9.14 20.61 -8.20
N ALA A 93 10.09 20.79 -7.28
CA ALA A 93 9.84 21.55 -6.06
C ALA A 93 9.33 22.93 -6.50
N GLU A 94 8.12 23.30 -6.08
CA GLU A 94 7.65 24.68 -6.21
C GLU A 94 8.74 25.59 -5.62
N GLY A 95 9.23 26.50 -6.45
CA GLY A 95 10.35 27.36 -6.10
C GLY A 95 10.04 28.10 -4.81
N THR A 96 10.91 27.92 -3.82
CA THR A 96 11.07 28.87 -2.72
C THR A 96 11.12 30.27 -3.35
N PRO A 97 10.27 31.23 -2.95
CA PRO A 97 10.41 32.59 -3.45
C PRO A 97 11.82 33.06 -3.10
N ALA A 98 12.55 33.50 -4.13
CA ALA A 98 13.89 34.04 -3.96
C ALA A 98 13.85 35.13 -2.88
N ALA A 99 14.58 34.89 -1.80
CA ALA A 99 14.79 35.90 -0.77
C ALA A 99 15.39 37.16 -1.43
N PRO A 100 14.94 38.38 -1.07
CA PRO A 100 15.51 39.59 -1.63
C PRO A 100 16.98 39.69 -1.23
N THR A 101 17.85 39.79 -2.24
CA THR A 101 19.27 40.10 -2.08
C THR A 101 19.43 41.49 -1.47
N ALA A 102 20.02 41.56 -0.28
CA ALA A 102 20.56 42.80 0.31
C ALA A 102 22.08 42.85 0.08
N PRO A 103 22.69 44.06 0.01
CA PRO A 103 23.95 44.29 -0.69
C PRO A 103 25.20 43.92 0.12
N GLU A 104 26.30 43.76 -0.63
CA GLU A 104 27.66 43.53 -0.16
C GLU A 104 28.25 44.77 0.56
N ASP A 105 28.82 44.53 1.74
CA ASP A 105 29.93 45.24 2.39
C ASP A 105 30.50 44.18 3.36
N GLY A 106 31.77 43.83 3.48
CA GLY A 106 33.01 44.52 3.19
C GLY A 106 33.95 44.23 4.37
N ASP A 107 35.10 43.63 4.07
CA ASP A 107 36.34 43.61 4.87
C ASP A 107 36.65 42.44 5.86
N ALA A 108 37.96 42.26 6.02
CA ALA A 108 38.73 41.04 6.15
C ALA A 108 39.05 40.61 7.58
N THR A 109 39.57 39.38 7.75
CA THR A 109 41.00 39.14 8.12
C THR A 109 41.31 37.68 8.52
N VAL A 110 42.40 37.16 7.92
CA VAL A 110 43.52 36.39 8.52
C VAL A 110 43.28 34.97 9.10
N ARG A 111 43.95 34.00 8.45
CA ARG A 111 44.39 32.66 8.94
C ARG A 111 45.64 32.80 9.85
N PRO A 112 45.96 31.90 10.81
CA PRO A 112 46.44 30.52 10.55
C PRO A 112 45.96 29.53 11.66
N ASP A 113 46.25 28.23 11.80
CA ASP A 113 47.27 27.30 11.30
C ASP A 113 46.77 25.86 11.54
N ARG A 114 47.41 24.86 10.91
CA ARG A 114 47.13 23.40 11.05
C ARG A 114 48.07 22.78 12.11
N PRO A 115 47.71 21.68 12.81
CA PRO A 115 48.08 20.29 12.37
C PRO A 115 47.01 19.23 12.76
N ALA A 116 46.68 18.21 11.96
CA ALA A 116 47.30 16.87 11.73
C ALA A 116 46.95 15.75 12.75
N GLU A 117 46.34 14.68 12.20
CA GLU A 117 46.40 13.23 12.53
C GLU A 117 45.86 12.64 13.86
N GLY A 118 45.15 11.50 13.73
CA GLY A 118 45.04 10.49 14.79
C GLY A 118 43.69 9.74 14.90
N THR A 119 43.62 8.53 14.36
CA THR A 119 42.72 7.41 14.74
C THR A 119 43.69 6.26 15.15
N PRO A 120 43.38 5.20 15.94
CA PRO A 120 42.09 4.56 16.29
C PRO A 120 41.94 4.10 17.77
N ALA A 121 40.79 3.48 18.07
CA ALA A 121 40.63 2.13 18.68
C ALA A 121 39.68 2.02 19.90
N ALA A 122 39.06 0.85 19.96
CA ALA A 122 37.92 0.39 20.75
C ALA A 122 38.08 0.41 22.29
N PRO A 123 37.00 0.03 23.01
CA PRO A 123 37.21 -0.96 24.06
C PRO A 123 36.21 -2.12 24.06
N THR A 124 36.75 -3.21 24.60
CA THR A 124 36.18 -4.52 24.93
C THR A 124 35.28 -4.50 26.18
N ALA A 125 34.55 -5.62 26.35
CA ALA A 125 33.63 -6.00 27.44
C ALA A 125 34.20 -5.91 28.88
N PRO A 126 33.38 -6.16 29.92
CA PRO A 126 33.31 -7.53 30.46
C PRO A 126 31.91 -8.00 30.94
N GLU A 127 31.94 -9.23 31.48
CA GLU A 127 30.92 -10.26 31.71
C GLU A 127 30.09 -10.18 33.02
N ASP A 128 29.11 -11.09 33.07
CA ASP A 128 28.57 -11.87 34.20
C ASP A 128 27.54 -11.29 35.19
N GLY A 129 26.49 -12.10 35.45
CA GLY A 129 25.68 -12.03 36.67
C GLY A 129 24.24 -12.56 36.56
N ASP A 130 24.06 -13.84 36.90
CA ASP A 130 22.80 -14.57 37.13
C ASP A 130 21.99 -14.05 38.36
N ALA A 131 20.65 -14.10 38.31
CA ALA A 131 19.77 -14.58 39.41
C ALA A 131 18.26 -14.28 39.19
N THR A 132 17.45 -15.20 39.70
CA THR A 132 16.01 -15.46 39.51
C THR A 132 15.03 -14.83 40.55
N VAL A 133 13.72 -14.90 40.22
CA VAL A 133 12.48 -15.06 41.06
C VAL A 133 11.58 -13.83 41.34
N GLY A 134 10.29 -13.94 40.96
CA GLY A 134 9.16 -13.69 41.89
C GLY A 134 8.08 -12.66 41.50
N PRO A 135 6.76 -12.94 41.67
CA PRO A 135 5.67 -12.22 40.98
C PRO A 135 4.98 -11.12 41.81
N GLY A 136 4.33 -10.16 41.15
CA GLY A 136 3.43 -9.19 41.79
C GLY A 136 2.60 -8.33 40.80
N ARG A 137 1.28 -8.49 40.85
CA ARG A 137 0.25 -7.45 40.54
C ARG A 137 -0.08 -6.75 41.90
N PRO A 138 -0.77 -5.59 42.01
CA PRO A 138 -1.62 -4.92 41.02
C PRO A 138 -1.63 -3.37 41.03
N ALA A 139 -2.41 -2.80 40.09
CA ALA A 139 -3.05 -1.47 40.02
C ALA A 139 -2.98 -0.97 38.56
N ALA A 140 -3.78 -0.07 38.02
CA ALA A 140 -5.13 0.44 38.23
C ALA A 140 -5.33 1.38 37.03
N GLU A 141 -6.55 1.42 36.50
CA GLU A 141 -7.14 2.47 35.66
C GLU A 141 -6.19 3.50 35.02
N GLY A 142 -6.03 3.36 33.71
CA GLY A 142 -5.69 4.44 32.81
C GLY A 142 -6.43 4.20 31.51
N THR A 143 -7.42 5.04 31.21
CA THR A 143 -8.12 5.07 29.94
C THR A 143 -7.10 5.09 28.79
N PRO A 144 -7.03 4.07 27.91
CA PRO A 144 -6.19 4.20 26.73
C PRO A 144 -7.02 4.80 25.60
N ALA A 145 -6.49 5.91 25.09
CA ALA A 145 -6.88 6.50 23.83
C ALA A 145 -6.86 5.46 22.69
N VAL A 146 -7.76 5.70 21.74
CA VAL A 146 -8.15 4.83 20.63
C VAL A 146 -6.97 4.62 19.65
N PRO A 147 -6.65 3.38 19.20
CA PRO A 147 -5.51 3.15 18.32
C PRO A 147 -5.89 3.03 16.84
N THR A 148 -5.12 3.72 15.98
CA THR A 148 -5.14 3.61 14.51
C THR A 148 -4.34 2.45 13.96
N ALA A 149 -4.77 1.97 12.79
CA ALA A 149 -4.03 1.04 11.96
C ALA A 149 -3.00 1.74 11.05
N PRO A 150 -1.88 1.08 10.68
CA PRO A 150 -0.91 1.59 9.72
C PRO A 150 -1.49 1.75 8.30
N GLU A 151 -1.02 2.78 7.61
CA GLU A 151 -1.41 3.15 6.24
C GLU A 151 -0.97 2.10 5.23
N ASP A 152 -1.89 1.71 4.35
CA ASP A 152 -1.58 0.96 3.14
C ASP A 152 -2.54 1.48 2.08
N ASP A 153 -2.08 2.48 1.35
CA ASP A 153 -2.84 3.12 0.29
C ASP A 153 -2.95 2.11 -0.84
N GLY A 154 -4.07 1.38 -0.89
CA GLY A 154 -4.33 0.36 -1.92
C GLY A 154 -3.89 0.88 -3.29
N ALA A 155 -3.12 0.07 -4.03
CA ALA A 155 -2.22 0.49 -5.10
C ALA A 155 -2.71 1.70 -5.90
N THR A 156 -2.37 2.87 -5.38
CA THR A 156 -2.38 4.16 -6.06
C THR A 156 -0.92 4.45 -6.25
N ALA A 157 -0.46 4.52 -7.50
CA ALA A 157 0.92 4.83 -7.89
C ALA A 157 1.77 5.43 -6.76
N THR A 158 2.50 4.59 -6.03
CA THR A 158 3.27 5.00 -4.86
C THR A 158 4.74 5.04 -5.19
N THR A 159 5.41 6.06 -4.66
CA THR A 159 6.68 6.61 -5.13
C THR A 159 7.86 6.00 -4.35
N ASP A 160 8.83 5.35 -5.02
CA ASP A 160 10.13 5.02 -4.41
C ASP A 160 11.11 6.20 -4.56
N GLU A 161 12.02 6.34 -3.57
CA GLU A 161 12.91 7.49 -3.36
C GLU A 161 14.04 7.65 -4.42
N ASP A 162 14.16 6.75 -5.39
CA ASP A 162 15.19 6.81 -6.43
C ASP A 162 14.59 6.72 -7.84
N GLY A 163 14.08 7.85 -8.36
CA GLY A 163 13.64 7.94 -9.77
C GLY A 163 12.39 7.10 -10.06
N THR A 164 11.24 7.71 -9.83
CA THR A 164 10.01 6.98 -9.51
C THR A 164 9.45 6.13 -10.64
N THR A 165 9.72 4.83 -10.58
CA THR A 165 9.04 3.83 -11.41
C THR A 165 7.87 3.25 -10.63
N VAL A 166 6.68 3.22 -11.23
CA VAL A 166 5.46 2.67 -10.65
C VAL A 166 4.92 1.58 -11.56
N THR A 167 4.50 0.46 -10.99
CA THR A 167 3.77 -0.56 -11.74
C THR A 167 2.27 -0.41 -11.54
N LEU A 168 1.53 -0.40 -12.65
CA LEU A 168 0.08 -0.28 -12.73
C LEU A 168 -0.50 -1.61 -13.22
N LEU A 169 -1.34 -2.25 -12.39
CA LEU A 169 -2.01 -3.53 -12.67
C LEU A 169 -3.53 -3.36 -12.72
N PRO A 170 -4.33 -4.00 -13.57
CA PRO A 170 -5.79 -3.98 -13.43
C PRO A 170 -6.16 -4.36 -11.99
N PRO A 171 -7.20 -3.75 -11.39
CA PRO A 171 -7.64 -4.13 -10.05
C PRO A 171 -7.81 -5.65 -9.93
N ILE A 172 -7.40 -6.19 -8.79
CA ILE A 172 -7.47 -7.62 -8.53
C ILE A 172 -8.64 -7.84 -7.58
N VAL A 173 -9.56 -8.71 -7.98
CA VAL A 173 -10.72 -9.10 -7.19
C VAL A 173 -10.72 -10.60 -6.97
N GLU A 174 -10.93 -11.04 -5.73
CA GLU A 174 -10.97 -12.46 -5.38
C GLU A 174 -12.40 -12.90 -5.05
N GLU A 175 -12.81 -14.07 -5.54
CA GLU A 175 -13.95 -14.77 -4.98
C GLU A 175 -13.66 -15.13 -3.53
N SER A 176 -14.48 -14.59 -2.64
CA SER A 176 -14.44 -14.89 -1.22
C SER A 176 -15.71 -15.62 -0.82
N ARG A 177 -15.55 -16.74 -0.11
CA ARG A 177 -16.65 -17.51 0.48
C ARG A 177 -16.71 -17.19 1.96
N GLU A 178 -17.82 -16.62 2.38
CA GLU A 178 -17.98 -16.15 3.75
C GLU A 178 -18.64 -17.20 4.66
N PRO A 179 -18.47 -17.10 5.99
CA PRO A 179 -19.01 -18.07 6.94
C PRO A 179 -20.54 -18.23 6.89
N ASP A 180 -21.26 -17.21 6.43
CA ASP A 180 -22.71 -17.23 6.22
C ASP A 180 -23.13 -18.00 4.94
N GLY A 181 -22.17 -18.52 4.19
CA GLY A 181 -22.38 -19.24 2.93
C GLY A 181 -22.46 -18.32 1.70
N SER A 182 -22.40 -16.99 1.88
CA SER A 182 -22.38 -16.06 0.76
C SER A 182 -21.06 -16.16 -0.01
N THR A 183 -21.13 -15.79 -1.29
CA THR A 183 -19.96 -15.69 -2.17
C THR A 183 -19.94 -14.30 -2.78
N VAL A 184 -18.85 -13.57 -2.58
CA VAL A 184 -18.67 -12.20 -3.06
C VAL A 184 -17.40 -12.06 -3.87
N LEU A 185 -17.34 -11.06 -4.75
CA LEU A 185 -16.10 -10.63 -5.39
C LEU A 185 -15.48 -9.51 -4.58
N LEU A 186 -14.43 -9.81 -3.83
CA LEU A 186 -13.79 -8.90 -2.90
C LEU A 186 -12.67 -8.11 -3.58
N VAL A 187 -12.61 -6.80 -3.39
CA VAL A 187 -11.52 -5.95 -3.92
C VAL A 187 -10.23 -6.16 -3.13
N CYS A 188 -9.28 -6.86 -3.73
CA CYS A 188 -8.00 -7.21 -3.09
C CYS A 188 -6.93 -6.14 -3.30
N ASP A 189 -6.90 -5.57 -4.50
CA ASP A 189 -6.04 -4.46 -4.90
C ASP A 189 -6.79 -3.49 -5.83
N GLY A 190 -6.37 -2.22 -5.83
CA GLY A 190 -6.94 -1.20 -6.72
C GLY A 190 -8.20 -0.51 -6.19
N LEU A 191 -8.43 -0.49 -4.87
CA LEU A 191 -9.61 0.11 -4.22
C LEU A 191 -9.95 1.51 -4.75
N HIS A 192 -9.00 2.45 -4.78
CA HIS A 192 -9.26 3.81 -5.26
C HIS A 192 -9.62 3.86 -6.75
N ARG A 193 -9.12 2.92 -7.56
CA ARG A 193 -9.45 2.83 -8.99
C ARG A 193 -10.84 2.27 -9.21
N THR A 194 -11.19 1.23 -8.46
CA THR A 194 -12.55 0.68 -8.46
C THR A 194 -13.55 1.73 -7.97
N TYR A 195 -13.23 2.47 -6.91
CA TYR A 195 -14.06 3.58 -6.41
C TYR A 195 -14.14 4.76 -7.38
N HIS A 196 -13.04 5.11 -8.05
CA HIS A 196 -13.04 6.14 -9.10
C HIS A 196 -14.00 5.76 -10.23
N ALA A 197 -13.97 4.50 -10.68
CA ALA A 197 -14.89 4.00 -11.69
C ALA A 197 -16.35 4.07 -11.20
N LEU A 198 -16.62 3.61 -9.97
CA LEU A 198 -17.95 3.66 -9.34
C LEU A 198 -18.52 5.07 -9.31
N SER A 199 -17.77 6.02 -8.74
CA SER A 199 -18.19 7.41 -8.56
C SER A 199 -18.44 8.18 -9.87
N HIS A 200 -17.94 7.66 -11.00
CA HIS A 200 -18.11 8.27 -12.32
C HIS A 200 -19.02 7.45 -13.24
N GLY A 201 -19.65 6.37 -12.76
CA GLY A 201 -20.50 5.49 -13.57
C GLY A 201 -19.73 4.81 -14.72
N LEU A 202 -18.45 4.49 -14.49
CA LEU A 202 -17.58 3.84 -15.46
C LEU A 202 -17.42 2.35 -15.12
N THR A 203 -17.20 1.53 -16.14
CA THR A 203 -16.73 0.16 -15.98
C THR A 203 -15.20 0.09 -15.96
N LEU A 204 -14.63 -1.02 -15.47
CA LEU A 204 -13.19 -1.25 -15.50
C LEU A 204 -12.81 -2.66 -15.96
N THR A 205 -11.58 -2.83 -16.40
CA THR A 205 -10.94 -4.14 -16.58
C THR A 205 -10.29 -4.57 -15.27
N ALA A 206 -10.58 -5.79 -14.82
CA ALA A 206 -10.07 -6.35 -13.57
C ALA A 206 -9.60 -7.78 -13.75
N VAL A 207 -8.69 -8.24 -12.89
CA VAL A 207 -8.39 -9.68 -12.76
C VAL A 207 -9.33 -10.28 -11.73
N VAL A 208 -10.14 -11.22 -12.16
CA VAL A 208 -10.99 -12.04 -11.29
C VAL A 208 -10.25 -13.32 -10.94
N VAL A 209 -10.09 -13.55 -9.64
CA VAL A 209 -9.42 -14.73 -9.08
C VAL A 209 -10.47 -15.63 -8.43
N ARG A 210 -10.52 -16.91 -8.77
CA ARG A 210 -11.41 -17.89 -8.13
C ARG A 210 -10.63 -19.12 -7.67
N GLY A 211 -10.97 -19.61 -6.49
CA GLY A 211 -10.27 -20.77 -5.89
C GLY A 211 -8.86 -20.43 -5.40
N ALA A 212 -8.64 -19.22 -4.87
CA ALA A 212 -7.43 -18.91 -4.11
C ALA A 212 -7.26 -19.93 -2.96
N SER A 213 -6.02 -20.38 -2.72
CA SER A 213 -5.78 -21.46 -1.74
C SER A 213 -6.01 -21.05 -0.28
N HIS A 214 -6.05 -19.74 -0.02
CA HIS A 214 -6.24 -19.16 1.30
C HIS A 214 -7.22 -18.00 1.23
N PRO A 215 -8.04 -17.75 2.26
CA PRO A 215 -8.98 -16.63 2.27
C PRO A 215 -8.23 -15.29 2.23
N TYR A 216 -8.90 -14.24 1.72
CA TYR A 216 -8.39 -12.88 1.81
C TYR A 216 -8.24 -12.47 3.28
N TYR A 217 -7.23 -11.66 3.59
CA TYR A 217 -6.84 -11.37 4.99
C TYR A 217 -7.86 -10.54 5.78
N ALA A 218 -8.83 -9.92 5.10
CA ALA A 218 -9.91 -9.14 5.67
C ALA A 218 -11.27 -9.65 5.22
N PHE A 219 -12.31 -9.33 6.00
CA PHE A 219 -13.70 -9.59 5.64
C PHE A 219 -14.22 -8.53 4.65
N PRO A 220 -15.20 -8.87 3.79
CA PRO A 220 -15.94 -7.89 3.01
C PRO A 220 -16.73 -6.94 3.93
N LEU A 221 -16.96 -5.70 3.49
CA LEU A 221 -17.88 -4.81 4.18
C LEU A 221 -19.33 -5.30 4.00
N PRO A 222 -20.13 -5.44 5.07
CA PRO A 222 -21.50 -5.93 4.99
C PRO A 222 -22.42 -5.10 4.07
N GLY A 223 -22.30 -3.78 4.08
CA GLY A 223 -23.02 -2.85 3.21
C GLY A 223 -22.30 -2.54 1.89
N GLY A 224 -21.20 -3.25 1.59
CA GLY A 224 -20.43 -3.03 0.37
C GLY A 224 -19.93 -1.59 0.24
N TRP A 225 -20.23 -0.96 -0.90
CA TRP A 225 -19.80 0.43 -1.15
C TRP A 225 -20.51 1.47 -0.29
N ASP A 226 -21.71 1.19 0.21
CA ASP A 226 -22.46 2.11 1.07
C ASP A 226 -21.76 2.31 2.43
N ASP A 227 -20.95 1.34 2.85
CA ASP A 227 -20.13 1.40 4.07
C ASP A 227 -18.76 2.09 3.85
N VAL A 228 -18.42 2.49 2.61
CA VAL A 228 -17.14 3.14 2.31
C VAL A 228 -17.24 4.64 2.52
N THR A 229 -16.42 5.17 3.42
CA THR A 229 -16.31 6.60 3.68
C THR A 229 -15.23 7.24 2.79
N VAL A 230 -15.54 8.39 2.18
CA VAL A 230 -14.52 9.21 1.51
C VAL A 230 -13.92 10.18 2.51
N LEU A 231 -12.61 10.09 2.74
CA LEU A 231 -11.88 10.91 3.69
C LEU A 231 -10.86 11.78 2.98
N ASP A 232 -10.64 13.00 3.44
CA ASP A 232 -9.54 13.85 2.94
C ASP A 232 -8.20 13.37 3.52
N GLU A 233 -8.20 13.03 4.81
CA GLU A 233 -7.06 12.51 5.57
C GLU A 233 -7.52 11.40 6.53
N LEU A 234 -6.61 10.51 6.92
CA LEU A 234 -6.92 9.39 7.80
C LEU A 234 -6.88 9.84 9.29
N PRO A 235 -8.00 9.74 10.04
CA PRO A 235 -7.98 10.02 11.47
C PRO A 235 -7.14 9.00 12.25
N GLU A 236 -6.45 9.45 13.30
CA GLU A 236 -5.64 8.63 14.24
C GLU A 236 -6.41 7.52 14.97
N THR A 237 -7.71 7.37 14.77
CA THR A 237 -8.51 6.35 15.45
C THR A 237 -9.28 5.45 14.49
N HIS A 238 -9.07 5.62 13.18
CA HIS A 238 -9.86 4.94 12.17
C HIS A 238 -9.37 3.50 11.96
N GLN A 239 -10.23 2.53 12.31
CA GLN A 239 -10.02 1.14 11.92
C GLN A 239 -10.12 1.06 10.40
N LYS A 240 -9.14 0.45 9.72
CA LYS A 240 -9.10 0.37 8.25
C LYS A 240 -9.90 -0.80 7.67
N LYS A 241 -9.82 -1.95 8.33
CA LYS A 241 -10.41 -3.23 7.90
C LYS A 241 -10.79 -4.05 9.12
N VAL A 242 -11.73 -4.97 8.93
CA VAL A 242 -11.96 -6.08 9.85
C VAL A 242 -11.14 -7.27 9.38
N TYR A 243 -10.13 -7.65 10.16
CA TYR A 243 -9.18 -8.71 9.78
C TYR A 243 -9.67 -10.09 10.21
N ARG A 244 -9.40 -11.12 9.39
CA ARG A 244 -9.72 -12.52 9.73
C ARG A 244 -8.85 -13.08 10.85
N HIS A 245 -7.58 -12.67 10.86
CA HIS A 245 -6.62 -13.02 11.91
C HIS A 245 -6.04 -11.75 12.52
N PRO A 246 -6.77 -11.08 13.42
CA PRO A 246 -6.37 -9.79 13.98
C PRO A 246 -4.99 -9.84 14.65
N ASP A 247 -4.66 -10.91 15.37
CA ASP A 247 -3.36 -11.07 16.03
C ASP A 247 -2.19 -11.36 15.06
N ASN A 248 -2.50 -11.69 13.80
CA ASN A 248 -1.51 -12.02 12.77
C ASN A 248 -2.00 -11.65 11.36
N TYR A 249 -2.52 -10.43 11.20
CA TYR A 249 -3.26 -10.07 9.97
C TYR A 249 -2.37 -10.09 8.71
N LYS A 250 -1.05 -9.92 8.88
CA LYS A 250 -0.08 -9.96 7.79
C LYS A 250 0.16 -11.37 7.24
N ALA A 251 -0.24 -12.42 7.96
CA ALA A 251 0.00 -13.80 7.52
C ALA A 251 -0.66 -14.11 6.17
N LEU A 252 -1.86 -13.59 5.95
CA LEU A 252 -2.64 -13.80 4.73
C LEU A 252 -2.42 -12.69 3.69
N PHE A 253 -1.45 -11.79 3.88
CA PHE A 253 -1.22 -10.69 2.95
C PHE A 253 -0.62 -11.22 1.64
N ARG A 254 -1.17 -10.78 0.50
CA ARG A 254 -0.66 -11.14 -0.84
C ARG A 254 0.49 -10.24 -1.21
N ASP A 255 1.68 -10.81 -1.38
CA ASP A 255 2.89 -10.05 -1.69
C ASP A 255 2.99 -9.73 -3.19
N LEU A 256 2.15 -8.78 -3.65
CA LEU A 256 2.18 -8.35 -5.05
C LEU A 256 3.51 -7.66 -5.39
N GLY A 257 4.08 -6.89 -4.45
CA GLY A 257 5.37 -6.25 -4.62
C GLY A 257 6.54 -7.21 -4.87
N GLY A 258 6.42 -8.47 -4.43
CA GLY A 258 7.42 -9.51 -4.69
C GLY A 258 7.45 -10.02 -6.14
N VAL A 259 6.39 -9.77 -6.92
CA VAL A 259 6.29 -10.16 -8.34
C VAL A 259 6.13 -8.97 -9.29
N PHE A 260 5.68 -7.82 -8.78
CA PHE A 260 5.52 -6.56 -9.49
C PHE A 260 6.18 -5.43 -8.69
N PRO A 261 7.46 -5.12 -8.97
CA PRO A 261 8.16 -4.02 -8.29
C PRO A 261 7.41 -2.69 -8.41
N GLY A 262 7.36 -1.90 -7.34
CA GLY A 262 6.62 -0.64 -7.29
C GLY A 262 5.10 -0.79 -7.12
N VAL A 263 4.59 -2.03 -6.98
CA VAL A 263 3.23 -2.30 -6.46
C VAL A 263 3.31 -2.43 -4.94
N GLN A 264 2.46 -1.70 -4.21
CA GLN A 264 2.40 -1.69 -2.73
C GLN A 264 3.71 -1.23 -2.08
N THR A 265 3.93 0.08 -1.91
CA THR A 265 5.07 0.57 -1.12
C THR A 265 4.94 0.17 0.35
N GLN A 266 6.01 -0.40 0.93
CA GLN A 266 6.13 -0.51 2.38
C GLN A 266 6.57 0.84 2.94
N ARG A 267 5.66 1.58 3.60
CA ARG A 267 6.07 2.70 4.46
C ARG A 267 6.54 2.18 5.82
N ARG A 268 7.38 3.00 6.48
CA ARG A 268 8.15 2.69 7.71
C ARG A 268 7.33 1.91 8.74
N ARG A 269 7.98 0.94 9.38
CA ARG A 269 7.48 0.23 10.58
C ARG A 269 7.10 1.24 11.67
N SER A 270 5.82 1.43 11.91
CA SER A 270 5.27 1.88 13.20
C SER A 270 4.25 0.84 13.66
N ASN A 271 4.74 -0.26 14.26
CA ASN A 271 3.88 -1.22 14.95
C ASN A 271 3.89 -0.91 16.45
N PRO A 272 2.74 -0.71 17.12
CA PRO A 272 2.61 -0.97 18.55
C PRO A 272 2.04 -2.37 18.83
N THR A 273 2.12 -2.79 20.09
CA THR A 273 2.22 -4.19 20.55
C THR A 273 0.90 -4.91 20.87
N THR A 274 -0.27 -4.36 20.56
CA THR A 274 -1.56 -4.95 21.00
C THR A 274 -2.68 -4.82 19.95
N LEU A 275 -2.98 -5.91 19.25
CA LEU A 275 -4.17 -6.09 18.39
C LEU A 275 -5.25 -6.84 19.20
N THR A 276 -6.53 -6.61 18.93
CA THR A 276 -7.64 -7.30 19.62
C THR A 276 -8.49 -8.09 18.61
N PRO A 277 -9.00 -9.28 18.99
CA PRO A 277 -9.81 -10.08 18.08
C PRO A 277 -11.19 -9.52 17.76
N GLY A 278 -11.57 -9.53 16.47
CA GLY A 278 -12.96 -9.31 16.04
C GLY A 278 -13.80 -10.56 16.28
N THR A 279 -15.02 -10.38 16.79
CA THR A 279 -16.02 -11.46 16.92
C THR A 279 -16.76 -11.58 15.57
N PRO A 280 -16.98 -12.79 15.05
CA PRO A 280 -17.66 -13.03 13.77
C PRO A 280 -19.12 -12.57 13.74
#